data_AF-A0A843SYV5-F1
#
_entry.id   AF-A0A843SYV5-F1
#
_cell.length_a   1.000
_cell.length_b   1.000
_cell.length_c   1.000
_cell.angle_alpha   90.00
_cell.angle_beta   90.00
_cell.angle_gamma   90.00
#
_symmetry.space_group_name_H-M   'P 1'
#
loop_
_entity.id
_entity.type
_entity.pdbx_description
1 polymer ?
#
loop_
_entity_poly.entity_id
_entity_poly.type
_entity_poly.pdbx_seq_one_letter_code
_entity_poly.pdbx_strand_id
1 'polypeptide(L)' 'TGASSPRDIGRVMKAAMARLAGQTVDGRTVNELVRRRLAG' A
#
# COMPACT_ATOMS: atom_id res chain seq x y z
N THR A 1 3.67 2.18 -9.63
CA THR A 1 4.66 2.49 -8.57
C THR A 1 6.03 1.87 -8.82
N GLY A 2 6.25 1.05 -9.85
CA GLY A 2 7.54 0.38 -10.09
C GLY A 2 8.00 -0.54 -8.95
N ALA A 3 7.12 -0.78 -7.98
CA ALA A 3 7.39 -1.51 -6.77
C ALA A 3 7.17 -3.00 -7.05
N SER A 4 8.20 -3.79 -6.81
CA SER A 4 8.22 -5.22 -7.13
C SER A 4 8.69 -6.07 -5.97
N SER A 5 9.00 -5.45 -4.81
CA SER A 5 9.51 -6.19 -3.65
C SER A 5 8.81 -5.77 -2.36
N PRO A 6 8.85 -6.62 -1.32
CA PRO A 6 8.37 -6.27 0.02
C PRO A 6 9.10 -5.07 0.64
N ARG A 7 10.29 -4.71 0.17
CA ARG A 7 11.02 -3.52 0.65
C ARG A 7 10.31 -2.22 0.26
N ASP A 8 9.48 -2.25 -0.78
CA ASP A 8 8.77 -1.09 -1.29
C ASP A 8 7.47 -0.79 -0.53
N ILE A 9 7.08 -1.64 0.45
CA ILE A 9 5.82 -1.52 1.18
C ILE A 9 5.60 -0.12 1.74
N GLY A 10 6.60 0.48 2.41
CA GLY A 10 6.45 1.81 3.01
C GLY A 10 6.18 2.90 1.98
N ARG A 11 6.88 2.85 0.83
CA ARG A 11 6.68 3.79 -0.28
C ARG A 11 5.29 3.63 -0.90
N VAL A 12 4.86 2.40 -1.13
CA VAL A 12 3.53 2.10 -1.70
C VAL A 12 2.42 2.48 -0.73
N MET A 13 2.57 2.24 0.57
CA MET A 13 1.58 2.64 1.57
C MET A 13 1.37 4.14 1.58
N LYS A 14 2.47 4.91 1.58
CA LYS A 14 2.40 6.36 1.56
C LYS A 14 1.67 6.87 0.32
N ALA A 15 1.98 6.30 -0.85
CA ALA A 15 1.31 6.65 -2.10
C ALA A 15 -0.18 6.23 -2.11
N ALA A 16 -0.51 5.04 -1.57
CA ALA A 16 -1.88 4.54 -1.50
C ALA A 16 -2.72 5.41 -0.55
N MET A 17 -2.23 5.68 0.65
CA MET A 17 -2.91 6.51 1.64
C MET A 17 -3.09 7.95 1.16
N ALA A 18 -2.10 8.52 0.45
CA ALA A 18 -2.24 9.85 -0.15
C ALA A 18 -3.36 9.90 -1.20
N ARG A 19 -3.57 8.83 -1.97
CA ARG A 19 -4.67 8.73 -2.94
C ARG A 19 -6.03 8.47 -2.29
N LEU A 20 -6.03 7.86 -1.11
CA LEU A 20 -7.24 7.55 -0.34
C LEU A 20 -7.57 8.64 0.69
N ALA A 21 -6.80 9.74 0.72
CA ALA A 21 -7.05 10.85 1.62
C ALA A 21 -8.48 11.39 1.45
N GLY A 22 -9.15 11.66 2.57
CA GLY A 22 -10.55 12.11 2.59
C GLY A 22 -11.59 10.97 2.51
N GLN A 23 -11.16 9.73 2.33
CA GLN A 23 -12.03 8.54 2.42
C GLN A 23 -11.81 7.81 3.74
N THR A 24 -12.87 7.24 4.30
CA THR A 24 -12.75 6.33 5.45
C THR A 24 -12.24 4.98 4.95
N VAL A 25 -10.96 4.72 5.17
CA VAL A 25 -10.30 3.48 4.75
C VAL A 25 -9.69 2.75 5.95
N ASP A 26 -9.85 1.43 5.97
CA ASP A 26 -9.17 0.57 6.93
C ASP A 26 -7.72 0.34 6.51
N GLY A 27 -6.79 0.91 7.27
CA GLY A 27 -5.36 0.79 7.01
C GLY A 27 -4.81 -0.62 7.13
N ARG A 28 -5.47 -1.52 7.87
CA ARG A 28 -5.09 -2.95 7.90
C ARG A 28 -5.37 -3.60 6.55
N THR A 29 -6.58 -3.42 6.03
CA THR A 29 -6.96 -3.91 4.70
C THR A 29 -6.03 -3.40 3.62
N VAL A 30 -5.68 -2.10 3.63
CA VAL A 30 -4.71 -1.53 2.67
C VAL A 30 -3.33 -2.19 2.81
N ASN A 31 -2.85 -2.41 4.04
CA ASN A 31 -1.57 -3.05 4.28
C ASN A 31 -1.51 -4.49 3.73
N GLU A 32 -2.55 -5.28 3.95
CA GLU A 32 -2.64 -6.65 3.43
C GLU A 32 -2.64 -6.68 1.90
N LEU A 33 -3.45 -5.83 1.26
CA LEU A 33 -3.52 -5.76 -0.19
C LEU A 33 -2.17 -5.39 -0.81
N VAL A 34 -1.47 -4.41 -0.24
CA VAL A 34 -0.14 -4.03 -0.72
C VAL A 34 0.88 -5.13 -0.46
N ARG A 35 0.87 -5.76 0.72
CA ARG A 35 1.76 -6.91 1.01
C ARG A 35 1.55 -8.03 0.00
N ARG A 36 0.31 -8.45 -0.25
CA ARG A 36 -0.03 -9.47 -1.25
C ARG A 36 0.44 -9.08 -2.64
N ARG A 37 0.27 -7.80 -3.03
CA ARG A 37 0.65 -7.30 -4.36
C ARG A 37 2.17 -7.23 -4.58
N LEU A 38 2.94 -7.03 -3.50
CA LEU A 38 4.41 -6.93 -3.51
C LEU A 38 5.11 -8.22 -3.08
N ALA A 39 4.37 -9.22 -2.62
CA ALA A 39 4.93 -10.49 -2.16
C ALA A 39 5.64 -11.25 -3.29
N GLY A 40 5.23 -11.06 -4.55
CA GLY A 40 5.80 -11.79 -5.70
C GLY A 40 5.34 -13.23 -5.72
#